data_AF-A0A5J9SVQ2-F1
#
_entry.id   AF-A0A5J9SVQ2-F1
#
_cell.length_a   1.000
_cell.length_b   1.000
_cell.length_c   1.000
_cell.angle_alpha   90.00
_cell.angle_beta   90.00
_cell.angle_gamma   90.00
#
_symmetry.space_group_name_H-M   'P 1'
#
loop_
_entity.id
_entity.type
_entity.pdbx_description
1 polymer ?
#
loop_
_entity_poly.entity_id
_entity_poly.type
_entity_poly.pdbx_seq_one_letter_code
_entity_poly.pdbx_strand_id
1 'polypeptide(L)'
;MLHKKVAVLLLVFAIIRSHQVIGTCTIEQKDAILQHCENFIKREQQTPKPIPIQGQPCCNAVNKVPRKGKDIDIQCIVDKLTPTDKEKNDAAKILNLPNHCQEDAPLLQAR
;
A
#
# COMPACT_ATOMS: atom_id res chain seq x y z
N MET A 1 14.14 17.11 -39.29
CA MET A 1 13.41 17.77 -38.17
C MET A 1 12.48 16.84 -37.38
N LEU A 2 12.12 15.66 -37.91
CA LEU A 2 11.24 14.68 -37.25
C LEU A 2 11.84 14.09 -35.97
N HIS A 3 13.13 13.74 -35.97
CA HIS A 3 13.86 13.19 -34.82
C HIS A 3 13.86 14.12 -33.59
N LYS A 4 13.99 15.44 -33.80
CA LYS A 4 13.98 16.42 -32.70
C LYS A 4 12.60 16.55 -32.04
N LYS A 5 11.52 16.47 -32.84
CA LYS A 5 10.13 16.51 -32.32
C LYS A 5 9.78 15.25 -31.53
N VAL A 6 10.25 14.08 -31.98
CA VAL A 6 10.06 12.80 -31.27
C VAL A 6 10.83 12.79 -29.95
N ALA A 7 12.07 13.29 -29.93
CA ALA A 7 12.87 13.37 -28.70
C ALA A 7 12.23 14.31 -27.65
N VAL A 8 11.71 15.46 -28.07
CA VAL A 8 11.00 16.39 -27.19
C VAL A 8 9.70 15.77 -26.65
N LEU A 9 8.95 15.05 -27.49
CA LEU A 9 7.72 14.38 -27.06
C LEU A 9 7.98 13.30 -26.00
N LEU A 10 9.04 12.49 -26.17
CA LEU A 10 9.45 11.47 -25.19
C LEU A 10 9.89 12.08 -23.85
N LEU A 11 10.61 13.21 -23.88
CA LEU A 11 11.00 13.95 -22.69
C LEU A 11 9.79 14.46 -21.89
N VAL A 12 8.78 15.00 -22.57
CA VAL A 12 7.56 15.50 -21.91
C VAL A 12 6.74 14.35 -21.28
N PHE A 13 6.65 13.19 -21.93
CA PHE A 13 5.99 12.01 -21.34
C PHE A 13 6.70 11.47 -20.10
N ALA A 14 8.04 11.53 -20.05
CA ALA A 14 8.81 11.11 -18.87
C ALA A 14 8.58 12.04 -17.65
N ILE A 15 8.43 13.34 -17.89
CA ILE A 15 8.21 14.33 -16.83
C ILE A 15 6.79 14.22 -16.24
N ILE A 16 5.77 13.94 -17.08
CA ILE A 16 4.38 13.79 -16.61
C ILE A 16 4.23 12.54 -15.73
N ARG A 17 4.97 11.45 -16.01
CA ARG A 17 4.94 10.22 -15.19
C ARG A 17 5.58 10.36 -13.80
N SER A 18 6.30 11.44 -13.51
CA SER A 18 7.04 11.61 -12.24
C SER A 18 6.32 12.43 -11.18
N HIS A 19 5.05 12.83 -11.39
CA HIS A 19 4.25 13.41 -10.33
C HIS A 19 3.77 12.29 -9.41
N GLN A 20 4.67 11.78 -8.57
CA GLN A 20 4.31 10.97 -7.42
C GLN A 20 3.52 11.89 -6.49
N VAL A 21 2.20 11.88 -6.62
CA VAL A 21 1.31 12.39 -5.60
C VAL A 21 1.62 11.55 -4.37
N ILE A 22 2.36 12.11 -3.41
CA ILE A 22 2.51 11.51 -2.08
C ILE A 22 1.13 11.60 -1.47
N GLY A 23 0.29 10.60 -1.76
CA GLY A 23 -1.04 10.52 -1.18
C GLY A 23 -0.87 10.27 0.31
N THR A 24 -1.29 11.23 1.13
CA THR A 24 -1.40 10.99 2.56
C THR A 24 -2.54 10.01 2.79
N CYS A 25 -2.36 9.03 3.69
CA CYS A 25 -3.47 8.20 4.15
C CYS A 25 -4.62 9.07 4.68
N THR A 26 -5.85 8.57 4.67
CA THR A 26 -7.00 9.18 5.36
C THR A 26 -7.25 8.51 6.70
N ILE A 27 -8.13 9.08 7.53
CA ILE A 27 -8.53 8.44 8.79
C ILE A 27 -9.34 7.17 8.50
N GLU A 28 -10.20 7.21 7.48
CA GLU A 28 -11.00 6.06 7.05
C GLU A 28 -10.12 4.90 6.56
N GLN A 29 -9.01 5.19 5.88
CA GLN A 29 -8.02 4.16 5.49
C GLN A 29 -7.34 3.54 6.71
N LYS A 30 -6.94 4.36 7.71
CA LYS A 30 -6.40 3.85 8.98
C LYS A 30 -7.42 2.94 9.66
N ASP A 31 -8.65 3.40 9.85
CA ASP A 31 -9.67 2.66 10.58
C ASP A 31 -10.06 1.37 9.86
N ALA A 32 -10.13 1.38 8.52
CA ALA A 32 -10.36 0.18 7.73
C ALA A 32 -9.23 -0.86 7.88
N ILE A 33 -7.97 -0.43 7.93
CA ILE A 33 -6.82 -1.32 8.21
C ILE A 33 -6.94 -1.90 9.61
N LEU A 34 -7.18 -1.05 10.62
CA LEU A 34 -7.25 -1.50 12.01
C LEU A 34 -8.40 -2.49 12.23
N GLN A 35 -9.55 -2.24 11.60
CA GLN A 35 -10.73 -3.09 11.72
C GLN A 35 -10.57 -4.40 10.93
N HIS A 36 -10.22 -4.34 9.65
CA HIS A 36 -10.27 -5.53 8.79
C HIS A 36 -9.04 -6.42 8.92
N CYS A 37 -7.90 -5.87 9.34
CA CYS A 37 -6.65 -6.61 9.52
C CYS A 37 -6.36 -6.95 10.99
N GLU A 38 -7.27 -6.68 11.93
CA GLU A 38 -7.09 -6.83 13.38
C GLU A 38 -6.39 -8.14 13.77
N ASN A 39 -6.86 -9.26 13.25
CA ASN A 39 -6.31 -10.58 13.55
C ASN A 39 -4.83 -10.72 13.17
N PHE A 40 -4.39 -10.04 12.11
CA PHE A 40 -2.99 -10.04 11.70
C PHE A 40 -2.15 -9.07 12.52
N ILE A 41 -2.67 -7.88 12.82
CA ILE A 41 -1.89 -6.76 13.35
C ILE A 41 -1.89 -6.66 14.88
N LYS A 42 -2.81 -7.32 15.59
CA LYS A 42 -2.86 -7.26 17.06
C LYS A 42 -1.53 -7.70 17.68
N ARG A 43 -1.15 -7.11 18.81
CA ARG A 43 0.15 -7.42 19.46
C ARG A 43 0.25 -8.88 19.88
N GLU A 44 -0.83 -9.41 20.43
CA GLU A 44 -0.90 -10.81 20.88
C GLU A 44 -0.48 -11.79 19.78
N GLN A 45 0.36 -12.74 20.16
CA GLN A 45 0.79 -13.81 19.27
C GLN A 45 -0.36 -14.81 19.11
N GLN A 46 -0.94 -14.91 17.92
CA GLN A 46 -1.91 -15.96 17.60
C GLN A 46 -1.18 -17.18 17.04
N THR A 47 -1.59 -18.37 17.49
CA THR A 47 -1.15 -19.65 16.93
C THR A 47 -2.38 -20.44 16.51
N PRO A 48 -2.57 -20.73 15.21
CA PRO A 48 -1.70 -20.38 14.09
C PRO A 48 -1.69 -18.88 13.79
N LYS A 49 -0.61 -18.37 13.18
CA LYS A 49 -0.53 -16.97 12.76
C LYS A 49 -1.49 -16.76 11.58
N PRO A 50 -2.57 -15.97 11.71
CA PRO A 50 -3.47 -15.70 10.59
C PRO A 50 -2.69 -14.95 9.52
N ILE A 51 -2.96 -15.26 8.25
CA ILE A 51 -2.34 -14.60 7.09
C ILE A 51 -3.46 -13.92 6.30
N PRO A 52 -3.35 -12.63 5.95
CA PRO A 52 -4.31 -11.97 5.08
C PRO A 52 -4.41 -12.67 3.73
N ILE A 53 -5.64 -12.86 3.24
CA ILE A 53 -5.91 -13.53 1.96
C ILE A 53 -6.26 -12.47 0.92
N GLN A 54 -5.72 -12.61 -0.30
CA GLN A 54 -6.04 -11.72 -1.42
C GLN A 54 -7.54 -11.68 -1.71
N GLY A 55 -8.04 -10.49 -2.06
CA GLY A 55 -9.46 -10.23 -2.30
C GLY A 55 -10.36 -10.21 -1.04
N GLN A 56 -9.84 -10.59 0.13
CA GLN A 56 -10.58 -10.48 1.41
C GLN A 56 -10.51 -9.06 1.99
N PRO A 57 -11.40 -8.70 2.95
CA PRO A 57 -11.52 -7.33 3.46
C PRO A 57 -10.20 -6.68 3.88
N CYS A 58 -9.30 -7.41 4.55
CA CYS A 58 -7.99 -6.87 4.93
C CYS A 58 -7.15 -6.45 3.71
N CYS A 59 -6.94 -7.34 2.74
CA CYS A 59 -6.14 -7.00 1.56
C CYS A 59 -6.84 -5.96 0.67
N ASN A 60 -8.17 -5.94 0.63
CA ASN A 60 -8.91 -4.87 -0.05
C ASN A 60 -8.70 -3.50 0.62
N ALA A 61 -8.58 -3.45 1.95
CA ALA A 61 -8.24 -2.22 2.66
C ALA A 61 -6.79 -1.80 2.37
N VAL A 62 -5.84 -2.74 2.39
CA VAL A 62 -4.43 -2.50 2.05
C VAL A 62 -4.28 -1.95 0.64
N ASN A 63 -4.98 -2.53 -0.34
CA ASN A 63 -4.93 -2.09 -1.74
C ASN A 63 -5.57 -0.72 -2.01
N LYS A 64 -6.33 -0.18 -1.04
CA LYS A 64 -6.87 1.19 -1.09
C LYS A 64 -5.92 2.23 -0.51
N VAL A 65 -4.84 1.83 0.17
CA VAL A 65 -3.82 2.75 0.68
C VAL A 65 -3.07 3.37 -0.50
N PRO A 66 -2.70 4.67 -0.44
CA PRO A 66 -1.96 5.32 -1.52
C PRO A 66 -0.66 4.59 -1.84
N ARG A 67 -0.22 4.70 -3.09
CA ARG A 67 1.05 4.11 -3.55
C ARG A 67 2.14 5.16 -3.65
N LYS A 68 3.37 4.76 -3.32
CA LYS A 68 4.58 5.49 -3.63
C LYS A 68 5.35 4.75 -4.71
N GLY A 69 5.04 5.07 -5.96
CA GLY A 69 5.58 4.36 -7.12
C GLY A 69 4.87 3.03 -7.30
N LYS A 70 5.63 1.92 -7.27
CA LYS A 70 5.06 0.58 -7.39
C LYS A 70 4.57 0.01 -6.08
N ASP A 71 4.89 0.61 -4.93
CA ASP A 71 4.64 0.02 -3.62
C ASP A 71 3.52 0.74 -2.88
N ILE A 72 2.81 0.00 -2.03
CA ILE A 72 1.80 0.56 -1.13
C ILE A 72 2.53 1.32 -0.01
N ASP A 73 2.21 2.60 0.16
CA ASP A 73 2.81 3.46 1.19
C ASP A 73 2.14 3.23 2.56
N ILE A 74 2.32 2.03 3.11
CA ILE A 74 1.69 1.65 4.37
C ILE A 74 2.23 2.44 5.57
N GLN A 75 3.39 3.11 5.43
CA GLN A 75 3.96 3.95 6.47
C GLN A 75 3.00 5.08 6.87
N CYS A 76 2.23 5.63 5.92
CA CYS A 76 1.27 6.70 6.25
C CYS A 76 0.13 6.24 7.18
N ILE A 77 -0.13 4.93 7.31
CA ILE A 77 -1.07 4.39 8.31
C ILE A 77 -0.43 4.42 9.70
N VAL A 78 0.84 3.99 9.79
CA VAL A 78 1.59 3.96 11.06
C VAL A 78 1.76 5.38 11.64
N ASP A 79 2.02 6.35 10.78
CA ASP A 79 2.18 7.76 11.16
C ASP A 79 0.89 8.36 11.73
N LYS A 80 -0.27 7.78 11.41
CA LYS A 80 -1.59 8.21 11.89
C LYS A 80 -2.11 7.46 13.11
N LEU A 81 -1.38 6.47 13.62
CA LEU A 81 -1.81 5.70 14.79
C LEU A 81 -1.86 6.60 16.03
N THR A 82 -3.00 6.58 16.72
CA THR A 82 -3.14 7.20 18.04
C THR A 82 -2.37 6.38 19.10
N PRO A 83 -2.12 6.93 20.30
CA PRO A 83 -1.55 6.15 21.40
C PRO A 83 -2.33 4.87 21.69
N THR A 84 -3.67 4.94 21.73
CA THR A 84 -4.55 3.78 21.92
C THR A 84 -4.42 2.76 20.79
N ASP A 85 -4.26 3.21 19.54
CA ASP A 85 -4.03 2.29 18.42
C ASP A 85 -2.70 1.53 18.61
N LYS A 86 -1.65 2.23 19.05
CA LYS A 86 -0.32 1.65 19.28
C LYS A 86 -0.28 0.69 20.46
N GLU A 87 -1.15 0.86 21.45
CA GLU A 87 -1.29 -0.10 22.56
C GLU A 87 -1.86 -1.44 22.10
N LYS A 88 -2.85 -1.42 21.20
CA LYS A 88 -3.56 -2.63 20.74
C LYS A 88 -2.86 -3.33 19.58
N ASN A 89 -2.21 -2.56 18.71
CA ASN A 89 -1.69 -3.03 17.44
C ASN A 89 -0.17 -2.99 17.39
N ASP A 90 0.42 -3.91 16.65
CA ASP A 90 1.84 -3.99 16.37
C ASP A 90 2.14 -3.26 15.05
N ALA A 91 2.82 -2.11 15.16
CA ALA A 91 3.21 -1.32 14.01
C ALA A 91 4.07 -2.10 13.00
N ALA A 92 4.93 -3.03 13.46
CA ALA A 92 5.74 -3.85 12.57
C ALA A 92 4.87 -4.82 11.77
N LYS A 93 3.80 -5.35 12.36
CA LYS A 93 2.82 -6.17 11.64
C LYS A 93 2.04 -5.33 10.63
N ILE A 94 1.65 -4.11 10.96
CA ILE A 94 1.01 -3.18 10.01
C ILE A 94 1.94 -2.91 8.81
N LEU A 95 3.21 -2.57 9.06
CA LEU A 95 4.20 -2.35 7.99
C LEU A 95 4.41 -3.56 7.09
N ASN A 96 4.15 -4.77 7.59
CA ASN A 96 4.32 -6.01 6.85
C ASN A 96 3.08 -6.41 6.01
N LEU A 97 1.95 -5.70 6.13
CA LEU A 97 0.73 -6.01 5.38
C LEU A 97 0.91 -6.06 3.85
N PRO A 98 1.64 -5.12 3.20
CA PRO A 98 1.85 -5.16 1.75
C PRO A 98 2.50 -6.46 1.27
N ASN A 99 3.36 -7.08 2.06
CA ASN A 99 4.02 -8.36 1.69
C ASN A 99 3.04 -9.53 1.56
N HIS A 100 1.83 -9.42 2.12
CA HIS A 100 0.77 -10.45 2.01
C HIS A 100 -0.34 -10.06 1.03
N CYS A 101 -0.51 -8.75 0.80
CA CYS A 101 -1.67 -8.19 0.10
C CYS A 101 -1.36 -7.48 -1.21
N GLN A 102 -0.10 -7.18 -1.51
CA GLN A 102 0.27 -6.63 -2.81
C GLN A 102 0.25 -7.74 -3.85
N GLU A 103 -0.66 -7.65 -4.82
CA GLU A 103 -0.57 -8.45 -6.03
C GLU A 103 0.67 -8.01 -6.81
N ASP A 104 1.47 -8.95 -7.28
CA ASP A 104 2.50 -8.65 -8.26
C ASP A 104 1.81 -7.98 -9.46
N ALA A 105 2.32 -6.81 -9.86
CA ALA A 105 1.85 -6.16 -11.09
C ALA A 105 1.87 -7.21 -12.20
N PRO A 106 0.80 -7.38 -13.00
CA PRO A 106 0.77 -8.42 -14.00
C PRO A 106 1.99 -8.26 -14.90
N LEU A 107 2.95 -9.17 -14.75
CA LEU A 107 3.92 -9.40 -15.80
C LEU A 107 3.08 -9.71 -17.02
N LEU A 108 3.23 -8.85 -18.03
CA LEU A 108 2.84 -9.09 -19.40
C LEU A 108 2.86 -10.61 -19.69
N GLN A 109 1.73 -11.31 -19.55
CA GLN A 109 1.57 -12.63 -20.14
C GLN A 109 1.20 -12.38 -21.59
N ALA A 110 2.19 -11.86 -22.33
CA ALA A 110 2.26 -12.00 -23.76
C ALA A 110 2.76 -13.42 -24.04
N ARG A 111 1.83 -14.32 -24.33
CA ARG A 111 2.02 -15.43 -25.27
C ARG A 111 0.74 -15.59 -26.08
#